data_AF-A0A838KJU8-F1
#
_entry.id   AF-A0A838KJU8-F1
#
_cell.length_a   1.000
_cell.length_b   1.000
_cell.length_c   1.000
_cell.angle_alpha   90.00
_cell.angle_beta   90.00
_cell.angle_gamma   90.00
#
_symmetry.space_group_name_H-M   'P 1'
#
loop_
_entity.id
_entity.type
_entity.pdbx_description
1 polymer ?
#
loop_
_entity_poly.entity_id
_entity_poly.type
_entity_poly.pdbx_seq_one_letter_code
_entity_poly.pdbx_strand_id
1 'polypeptide(L)' 'MTPTPPDRVRPDWSGDERSQLAQVLDYNRASVRLKAAGLTDEQARQRLTPSPLTSIAG' A
#
# COMPACT_ATOMS: atom_id res chain seq x y z
N MET A 1 -6.38 -19.92 5.64
CA MET A 1 -7.46 -18.90 5.54
C MET A 1 -6.78 -17.58 5.28
N THR A 2 -6.85 -17.05 4.05
CA THR A 2 -6.23 -15.75 3.73
C THR A 2 -7.04 -14.67 4.42
N PRO A 3 -6.44 -13.79 5.25
CA PRO A 3 -7.19 -12.71 5.87
C PRO A 3 -7.75 -11.79 4.78
N THR A 4 -9.03 -11.45 4.87
CA THR A 4 -9.65 -10.47 3.99
C THR A 4 -8.93 -9.12 4.16
N PRO A 5 -8.41 -8.51 3.07
CA PRO A 5 -7.74 -7.23 3.16
C PRO A 5 -8.71 -6.14 3.62
N PRO A 6 -8.23 -5.12 4.36
CA PRO A 6 -9.07 -4.02 4.82
C PRO A 6 -9.55 -3.16 3.65
N ASP A 7 -10.73 -2.54 3.82
CA ASP A 7 -11.23 -1.54 2.88
C ASP A 7 -10.26 -0.35 2.78
N ARG A 8 -9.95 0.02 1.54
CA ARG A 8 -8.99 1.08 1.21
C ARG A 8 -9.74 2.33 0.76
N VAL A 9 -10.33 3.02 1.73
CA VAL A 9 -11.13 4.22 1.52
C VAL A 9 -10.26 5.39 1.08
N ARG A 10 -10.64 6.09 0.00
CA ARG A 10 -9.91 7.27 -0.47
C ARG A 10 -10.11 8.43 0.53
N PRO A 11 -9.06 9.23 0.80
CA PRO A 11 -9.21 10.46 1.57
C PRO A 11 -10.18 11.42 0.89
N ASP A 12 -10.92 12.18 1.69
CA ASP A 12 -11.60 13.39 1.25
C ASP A 12 -10.58 14.51 1.06
N TRP A 13 -10.43 14.99 -0.18
CA TRP A 13 -9.46 16.03 -0.53
C TRP A 13 -9.98 17.46 -0.33
N SER A 14 -11.22 17.61 0.15
CA SER A 14 -11.87 18.89 0.38
C SER A 14 -12.01 19.27 1.86
N GLY A 15 -11.59 18.39 2.78
CA GLY A 15 -11.65 18.61 4.23
C GLY A 15 -10.49 19.46 4.80
N ASP A 16 -10.45 19.62 6.12
CA ASP A 16 -9.34 20.32 6.78
C ASP A 16 -8.02 19.52 6.71
N GLU A 17 -6.89 20.23 6.76
CA GLU A 17 -5.55 19.63 6.57
C GLU A 17 -5.24 18.49 7.54
N ARG A 18 -5.67 18.61 8.81
CA ARG A 18 -5.39 17.59 9.83
C ARG A 18 -6.19 16.32 9.53
N SER A 19 -7.47 16.46 9.20
CA SER A 19 -8.32 15.35 8.80
C SER A 19 -7.82 14.69 7.53
N GLN A 20 -7.40 15.48 6.53
CA GLN A 20 -6.79 14.96 5.30
C GLN A 20 -5.54 14.14 5.60
N LEU A 21 -4.62 14.66 6.41
CA LEU A 21 -3.40 13.94 6.79
C LEU A 21 -3.70 12.61 7.47
N ALA A 22 -4.63 12.59 8.43
CA ALA A 22 -5.03 11.36 9.10
C ALA A 22 -5.58 10.32 8.10
N GLN A 23 -6.47 10.75 7.20
CA GLN A 23 -7.07 9.87 6.19
C GLN A 23 -6.04 9.36 5.16
N VAL A 24 -5.08 10.19 4.76
CA VAL A 24 -3.98 9.77 3.87
C VAL A 24 -3.13 8.68 4.53
N LEU A 25 -2.84 8.81 5.83
CA LEU A 25 -2.07 7.81 6.56
C LEU A 25 -2.84 6.49 6.69
N ASP A 26 -4.15 6.55 6.95
CA ASP A 26 -5.01 5.37 7.00
C ASP A 26 -5.11 4.68 5.64
N TYR A 27 -5.31 5.45 4.56
CA TYR A 27 -5.32 4.94 3.20
C TYR A 27 -4.00 4.25 2.82
N ASN A 28 -2.85 4.82 3.19
CA ASN A 28 -1.54 4.21 2.93
C ASN A 28 -1.34 2.92 3.74
N ARG A 29 -1.76 2.88 5.01
CA ARG A 29 -1.70 1.67 5.84
C ARG A 29 -2.58 0.55 5.27
N ALA A 30 -3.80 0.88 4.84
CA ALA A 30 -4.70 -0.06 4.17
C ALA A 30 -4.11 -0.52 2.83
N SER A 31 -3.45 0.38 2.08
CA SER A 31 -2.79 0.05 0.81
C SER A 31 -1.69 -1.00 0.99
N VAL A 32 -0.86 -0.91 2.04
CA VAL A 32 0.18 -1.92 2.33
C VAL A 32 -0.45 -3.27 2.64
N ARG A 33 -1.48 -3.30 3.50
CA ARG A 33 -2.18 -4.55 3.86
C ARG A 33 -2.85 -5.18 2.64
N LEU A 34 -3.50 -4.39 1.79
CA LEU A 34 -4.11 -4.87 0.55
C LEU A 34 -3.05 -5.47 -0.39
N LYS A 35 -1.91 -4.79 -0.57
CA LYS A 35 -0.84 -5.27 -1.45
C LYS A 35 -0.14 -6.54 -0.92
N ALA A 36 -0.08 -6.69 0.40
CA ALA A 36 0.52 -7.86 1.04
C ALA A 36 -0.46 -9.04 1.21
N ALA A 37 -1.76 -8.81 1.00
CA ALA A 37 -2.77 -9.84 1.20
C ALA A 37 -2.54 -11.03 0.26
N GLY A 38 -2.45 -12.22 0.83
CA GLY A 38 -2.22 -13.46 0.08
C GLY A 38 -0.76 -13.75 -0.24
N LEU A 39 0.19 -12.87 0.13
CA LEU A 39 1.61 -13.21 0.05
C LEU A 39 1.98 -14.21 1.14
N THR A 40 2.85 -15.14 0.79
CA THR A 40 3.61 -15.92 1.78
C THR A 40 4.67 -15.03 2.44
N ASP A 41 5.10 -15.43 3.63
CA ASP A 41 6.22 -14.82 4.34
C ASP A 41 7.47 -14.67 3.49
N GLU A 42 7.76 -15.67 2.65
CA GLU A 42 8.92 -15.65 1.78
C GLU A 42 8.77 -14.59 0.67
N GLN A 43 7.61 -14.52 0.03
CA GLN A 43 7.32 -13.48 -0.96
C GLN A 43 7.36 -12.07 -0.34
N ALA A 44 6.86 -11.90 0.89
CA ALA A 44 6.85 -10.61 1.58
C ALA A 44 8.25 -10.11 1.96
N ARG A 45 9.24 -11.00 2.07
CA ARG A 45 10.65 -10.65 2.37
C ARG A 45 11.51 -10.43 1.14
N GLN A 46 11.00 -10.65 -0.07
CA GLN A 46 11.76 -10.43 -1.29
C GLN A 46 12.20 -8.96 -1.40
N ARG A 47 13.46 -8.75 -1.82
CA ARG A 47 13.96 -7.40 -2.07
C ARG A 47 13.21 -6.82 -3.26
N LEU A 48 12.69 -5.61 -3.08
CA LEU A 48 12.19 -4.80 -4.18
C LEU A 48 13.39 -4.42 -5.06
N THR A 49 13.47 -4.99 -6.25
CA THR A 49 14.42 -4.56 -7.27
C THR A 49 13.85 -3.37 -8.04
N PRO A 50 14.69 -2.47 -8.57
CA PRO A 50 14.24 -1.46 -9.51
C PRO A 50 13.44 -2.09 -10.63
N SER A 51 12.37 -1.43 -11.07
CA SER A 51 11.60 -1.92 -12.20
C SER A 51 12.50 -1.98 -13.44
N PRO A 52 12.43 -3.06 -14.24
CA PRO A 52 13.11 -3.12 -15.54
C PRO A 52 12.75 -1.92 -16.44
N LEU A 53 11.53 -1.38 -16.27
CA LEU A 53 11.04 -0.21 -17.01
C LEU A 53 11.61 1.13 -16.53
N THR A 54 12.23 1.16 -15.35
CA THR A 54 12.78 2.39 -14.74
C THR A 54 14.26 2.26 -14.40
N SER A 55 14.90 1.16 -14.75
CA SER A 55 16.33 0.92 -14.53
C SER A 55 17.07 0.97 -15.87
N ILE A 56 18.26 1.58 -15.88
CA ILE A 56 19.15 1.67 -17.05
C ILE A 56 19.56 0.30 -17.63
N ALA A 57 19.41 -0.78 -16.88
CA ALA A 57 19.77 -2.13 -17.32
C ALA A 57 18.65 -2.87 -18.06
N GLY A 58 17.43 -2.31 -18.11
CA GLY A 58 16.26 -2.97 -18.71
C GLY A 58 15.72 -4.15 -17.92
#